data_AF-A0A061RSC6-F1
#
_entry.id   AF-A0A061RSC6-F1
#
_cell.length_a   1.000
_cell.length_b   1.000
_cell.length_c   1.000
_cell.angle_alpha   90.00
_cell.angle_beta   90.00
_cell.angle_gamma   90.00
#
_symmetry.space_group_name_H-M   'P 1'
#
loop_
_entity.id
_entity.type
_entity.pdbx_description
1 polymer ?
#
loop_
_entity_poly.entity_id
_entity_poly.type
_entity_poly.pdbx_seq_one_letter_code
_entity_poly.pdbx_strand_id
1 'polypeptide(L)'
;ERAAMEQELVALEGERQALRTRAEAAEAERRALQGRVNELMVGASDSEARAHEAEQALARLEAELRAARSGGDESCGSREGQQAIGMAGCDARGTKPDMDSHIKELECTVESLREDHAMMVQQLMAKTDEKSRVEAELRSLQSQYNELEQMMCGRQSFDKGGRVGATGSCDGVSSLL
;
A
#
# COMPACT_ATOMS: atom_id res chain seq x y z
N GLU A 1 19.09 -58.98 -4.03
CA GLU A 1 19.80 -57.69 -4.14
C GLU A 1 19.41 -56.90 -5.39
N ARG A 2 19.57 -57.42 -6.62
CA ARG A 2 19.23 -56.66 -7.85
C ARG A 2 17.78 -56.15 -7.92
N ALA A 3 16.80 -57.00 -7.62
CA ALA A 3 15.38 -56.63 -7.61
C ALA A 3 15.02 -55.63 -6.50
N ALA A 4 15.76 -55.63 -5.38
CA ALA A 4 15.55 -54.66 -4.30
C ALA A 4 16.08 -53.28 -4.70
N MET A 5 17.24 -53.22 -5.37
CA MET A 5 17.78 -51.99 -5.93
C MET A 5 16.90 -51.41 -7.05
N GLU A 6 16.29 -52.25 -7.89
CA GLU A 6 15.35 -51.80 -8.92
C GLU A 6 14.06 -51.21 -8.33
N GLN A 7 13.54 -51.77 -7.23
CA GLN A 7 12.39 -51.20 -6.52
C GLN A 7 12.73 -49.87 -5.85
N GLU A 8 13.93 -49.75 -5.28
CA GLU A 8 14.40 -48.52 -4.64
C GLU A 8 14.60 -47.39 -5.67
N LEU A 9 15.16 -47.69 -6.85
CA LEU A 9 15.26 -46.73 -7.95
C LEU A 9 13.90 -46.21 -8.41
N VAL A 10 12.91 -47.10 -8.56
CA VAL A 10 11.54 -46.70 -8.94
C VAL A 10 10.89 -45.82 -7.87
N ALA A 11 11.11 -46.12 -6.58
CA ALA A 11 10.61 -45.31 -5.48
C ALA A 11 11.25 -43.91 -5.47
N LEU A 12 12.57 -43.83 -5.63
CA LEU A 12 13.31 -42.57 -5.69
C LEU A 12 12.93 -41.73 -6.92
N GLU A 13 12.68 -42.36 -8.07
CA GLU A 13 12.17 -41.66 -9.26
C GLU A 13 10.76 -41.10 -9.03
N GLY A 14 9.89 -41.83 -8.34
CA GLY A 14 8.56 -41.37 -7.94
C GLY A 14 8.62 -40.19 -6.97
N GLU A 15 9.49 -40.25 -5.96
CA GLU A 15 9.71 -39.15 -5.02
C GLU A 15 10.26 -37.91 -5.73
N ARG A 16 11.23 -38.08 -6.63
CA ARG A 16 11.78 -36.99 -7.44
C ARG A 16 10.70 -36.34 -8.31
N GLN A 17 9.82 -37.13 -8.91
CA GLN A 17 8.72 -36.60 -9.72
C GLN A 17 7.73 -35.80 -8.85
N ALA A 18 7.37 -36.32 -7.68
CA ALA A 18 6.48 -35.61 -6.75
C ALA A 18 7.09 -34.30 -6.23
N LEU A 19 8.39 -34.27 -5.96
CA LEU A 19 9.11 -33.06 -5.56
C LEU A 19 9.15 -32.02 -6.68
N ARG A 20 9.35 -32.44 -7.94
CA ARG A 20 9.29 -31.53 -9.10
C ARG A 20 7.93 -30.87 -9.23
N THR A 21 6.85 -31.65 -9.16
CA THR A 21 5.48 -31.11 -9.24
C THR A 21 5.21 -30.10 -8.12
N ARG A 22 5.71 -30.37 -6.90
CA ARG A 22 5.57 -29.42 -5.78
C ARG A 22 6.39 -28.15 -5.99
N ALA A 23 7.60 -28.25 -6.54
CA ALA A 23 8.42 -27.09 -6.85
C ALA A 23 7.77 -26.20 -7.93
N GLU A 24 7.21 -26.81 -8.98
CA GLU A 24 6.47 -26.10 -10.03
C GLU A 24 5.22 -25.39 -9.46
N ALA A 25 4.47 -26.06 -8.58
CA ALA A 25 3.31 -25.47 -7.91
C ALA A 25 3.70 -24.28 -7.02
N ALA A 26 4.76 -24.42 -6.22
CA ALA A 26 5.27 -23.34 -5.38
C ALA A 26 5.78 -22.15 -6.22
N GLU A 27 6.41 -22.41 -7.37
CA GLU A 27 6.87 -21.35 -8.26
C GLU A 27 5.69 -20.62 -8.93
N ALA A 28 4.63 -21.35 -9.32
CA ALA A 28 3.40 -20.75 -9.83
C ALA A 28 2.72 -19.86 -8.79
N GLU A 29 2.64 -20.32 -7.54
CA GLU A 29 2.10 -19.54 -6.42
C GLU A 29 2.95 -18.28 -6.15
N ARG A 30 4.28 -18.40 -6.16
CA ARG A 30 5.19 -17.25 -6.05
C ARG A 30 4.93 -16.21 -7.14
N ARG A 31 4.76 -16.64 -8.40
CA ARG A 31 4.44 -15.71 -9.51
C ARG A 31 3.09 -15.04 -9.31
N ALA A 32 2.08 -15.77 -8.84
CA ALA A 32 0.76 -15.21 -8.56
C ALA A 32 0.80 -14.17 -7.42
N LEU A 33 1.53 -14.45 -6.34
CA LEU A 33 1.73 -13.51 -5.24
C LEU A 33 2.49 -12.26 -5.69
N GLN A 34 3.53 -12.41 -6.51
CA GLN A 34 4.24 -11.27 -7.10
C GLN A 34 3.31 -10.39 -7.93
N GLY A 35 2.40 -10.98 -8.71
CA GLY A 35 1.37 -10.26 -9.45
C GLY A 35 0.46 -9.44 -8.53
N ARG A 36 -0.04 -10.05 -7.45
CA ARG A 36 -0.87 -9.36 -6.44
C ARG A 36 -0.13 -8.21 -5.75
N VAL A 37 1.15 -8.38 -5.44
CA VAL A 37 1.98 -7.30 -4.86
C VAL A 37 2.08 -6.11 -5.81
N ASN A 38 2.29 -6.36 -7.11
CA ASN A 38 2.36 -5.30 -8.11
C ASN A 38 1.00 -4.57 -8.23
N GLU A 39 -0.11 -5.30 -8.26
CA GLU A 39 -1.46 -4.72 -8.29
C GLU A 39 -1.74 -3.84 -7.06
N LEU A 40 -1.38 -4.33 -5.86
CA LEU A 40 -1.53 -3.56 -4.62
C LEU A 40 -0.65 -2.32 -4.61
N MET A 41 0.57 -2.38 -5.16
CA MET A 41 1.46 -1.23 -5.26
C MET A 41 0.87 -0.13 -6.16
N VAL A 42 0.38 -0.51 -7.34
CA VAL A 42 -0.31 0.43 -8.24
C VAL A 42 -1.55 1.03 -7.57
N GLY A 43 -2.39 0.18 -6.97
CA GLY A 43 -3.59 0.63 -6.26
C GLY A 43 -3.29 1.54 -5.05
N ALA A 44 -2.18 1.32 -4.36
CA ALA A 44 -1.72 2.18 -3.27
C ALA A 44 -1.29 3.56 -3.81
N SER A 45 -0.49 3.60 -4.87
CA SER A 45 -0.09 4.86 -5.51
C SER A 45 -1.29 5.66 -6.05
N ASP A 46 -2.28 4.99 -6.65
CA ASP A 46 -3.52 5.63 -7.10
C ASP A 46 -4.37 6.16 -5.93
N SER A 47 -4.32 5.49 -4.77
CA SER A 47 -4.99 5.98 -3.57
C SER A 47 -4.25 7.14 -2.91
N GLU A 48 -2.91 7.12 -2.89
CA GLU A 48 -2.07 8.21 -2.41
C GLU A 48 -2.27 9.49 -3.24
N ALA A 49 -2.32 9.35 -4.58
CA ALA A 49 -2.61 10.47 -5.46
C ALA A 49 -3.98 11.11 -5.17
N ARG A 50 -5.02 10.28 -5.00
CA ARG A 50 -6.37 10.75 -4.63
C ARG A 50 -6.43 11.39 -3.25
N ALA A 51 -5.68 10.86 -2.27
CA ALA A 51 -5.58 11.45 -0.94
C ALA A 51 -4.95 12.85 -1.03
N HIS A 52 -3.85 13.00 -1.77
CA HIS A 52 -3.22 14.31 -1.98
C HIS A 52 -4.11 15.31 -2.72
N GLU A 53 -4.90 14.87 -3.71
CA GLU A 53 -5.88 15.73 -4.39
C GLU A 53 -6.96 16.20 -3.42
N ALA A 54 -7.46 15.31 -2.55
CA ALA A 54 -8.45 15.65 -1.52
C ALA A 54 -7.87 16.61 -0.47
N GLU A 55 -6.64 16.41 -0.02
CA GLU A 55 -5.93 17.32 0.89
C GLU A 55 -5.79 18.73 0.29
N GLN A 56 -5.44 18.82 -1.00
CA GLN A 56 -5.36 20.12 -1.67
C GLN A 56 -6.73 20.79 -1.81
N ALA A 57 -7.79 20.03 -2.09
CA ALA A 57 -9.15 20.55 -2.14
C ALA A 57 -9.62 21.06 -0.77
N LEU A 58 -9.34 20.31 0.30
CA LEU A 58 -9.57 20.71 1.68
C LEU A 58 -8.84 22.01 2.02
N ALA A 59 -7.55 22.10 1.69
CA ALA A 59 -6.76 23.31 1.96
C ALA A 59 -7.31 24.55 1.23
N ARG A 60 -7.86 24.38 0.02
CA ARG A 60 -8.52 25.47 -0.73
C ARG A 60 -9.82 25.91 -0.07
N LEU A 61 -10.69 24.97 0.29
CA LEU A 61 -11.95 25.27 0.98
C LEU A 61 -11.72 25.91 2.35
N GLU A 62 -10.72 25.46 3.11
CA GLU A 62 -10.33 26.09 4.38
C GLU A 62 -9.80 27.52 4.19
N ALA A 63 -9.09 27.79 3.10
CA ALA A 63 -8.63 29.13 2.75
C ALA A 63 -9.79 30.05 2.34
N GLU A 64 -10.75 29.54 1.55
CA GLU A 64 -11.97 30.26 1.17
C GLU A 64 -12.84 30.58 2.39
N LEU A 65 -13.01 29.62 3.31
CA LEU A 65 -13.71 29.83 4.57
C LEU A 65 -13.01 30.86 5.46
N ARG A 66 -11.68 30.84 5.52
CA ARG A 66 -10.90 31.87 6.23
C ARG A 66 -11.10 33.25 5.59
N ALA A 67 -11.08 33.33 4.27
CA ALA A 67 -11.29 34.58 3.52
C ALA A 67 -12.71 35.13 3.70
N ALA A 68 -13.73 34.27 3.68
CA ALA A 68 -15.12 34.63 3.93
C ALA A 68 -15.33 35.20 5.34
N ARG A 69 -14.64 34.63 6.34
CA ARG A 69 -14.65 35.15 7.72
C ARG A 69 -13.93 36.49 7.86
N SER A 70 -12.80 36.69 7.17
CA SER A 70 -12.06 37.97 7.21
C SER A 70 -12.70 39.08 6.38
N GLY A 71 -13.40 38.75 5.29
CA GLY A 71 -14.10 39.72 4.43
C GLY A 71 -15.30 40.40 5.09
N GLY A 72 -15.73 39.92 6.26
CA GLY A 72 -16.80 40.52 7.06
C GLY A 72 -16.38 41.69 7.97
N ASP A 73 -15.07 41.92 8.16
CA ASP A 73 -14.55 42.92 9.12
C ASP A 73 -14.07 44.23 8.46
N GLU A 74 -13.85 44.26 7.15
CA GLU A 74 -13.31 45.44 6.43
C GLU A 74 -14.35 46.57 6.23
N SER A 75 -15.62 46.39 6.63
CA SER A 75 -16.68 47.41 6.48
C SER A 75 -16.93 48.25 7.74
N CYS A 76 -16.18 48.06 8.82
CA CYS A 76 -16.35 48.81 10.08
C CYS A 76 -15.27 49.88 10.34
N GLY A 77 -14.51 50.27 9.32
CA GLY A 77 -13.37 51.18 9.44
C GLY A 77 -13.38 52.39 8.48
N SER A 78 -14.51 53.06 8.29
CA SER A 78 -14.53 54.41 7.67
C SER A 78 -15.87 55.10 7.88
N ARG A 79 -16.06 55.68 9.07
CA ARG A 79 -17.12 56.67 9.29
C ARG A 79 -16.71 57.75 10.28
N GLU A 80 -15.49 58.26 10.12
CA GLU A 80 -15.06 59.51 10.74
C GLU A 80 -14.73 60.52 9.64
N GLY A 81 -15.71 61.35 9.29
CA GLY A 81 -15.51 62.48 8.39
C GLY A 81 -16.55 62.60 7.27
N GLN A 82 -17.83 62.80 7.62
CA GLN A 82 -18.79 63.59 6.82
C GLN A 82 -20.14 63.66 7.57
N GLN A 83 -20.29 64.69 8.40
CA GLN A 83 -21.61 65.20 8.77
C GLN A 83 -22.15 65.99 7.57
N ALA A 84 -23.02 65.38 6.78
CA ALA A 84 -23.91 66.10 5.88
C ALA A 84 -25.19 65.28 5.66
N ILE A 85 -26.25 65.73 6.34
CA ILE A 85 -27.66 65.82 5.90
C ILE A 85 -28.15 64.75 4.91
N GLY A 86 -29.18 64.00 5.33
CA GLY A 86 -30.19 63.49 4.41
C GLY A 86 -30.43 61.98 4.48
N MET A 87 -31.69 61.61 4.42
CA MET A 87 -32.21 60.25 4.52
C MET A 87 -31.56 59.25 3.56
N ALA A 88 -31.19 58.07 4.07
CA ALA A 88 -31.36 56.77 3.40
C ALA A 88 -31.01 55.66 4.40
N GLY A 89 -32.02 55.18 5.12
CA GLY A 89 -31.94 53.86 5.73
C GLY A 89 -32.24 52.83 4.66
N CYS A 90 -31.22 52.28 4.01
CA CYS A 90 -31.35 51.12 3.13
C CYS A 90 -30.11 50.23 3.27
N ASP A 91 -30.35 49.03 3.81
CA ASP A 91 -29.80 47.77 3.29
C ASP A 91 -28.29 47.46 3.41
N ALA A 92 -27.75 47.53 4.62
CA ALA A 92 -26.56 46.73 5.00
C ALA A 92 -26.92 45.42 5.74
N ARG A 93 -28.20 45.05 5.80
CA ARG A 93 -28.71 43.84 6.49
C ARG A 93 -29.10 42.70 5.54
N GLY A 94 -29.07 42.90 4.23
CA GLY A 94 -29.54 41.92 3.24
C GLY A 94 -28.53 40.84 2.84
N THR A 95 -27.23 41.06 3.04
CA THR A 95 -26.16 40.13 2.58
C THR A 95 -25.56 39.26 3.69
N LYS A 96 -25.74 39.64 4.97
CA LYS A 96 -25.25 38.87 6.13
C LYS A 96 -25.86 37.46 6.28
N PRO A 97 -27.18 37.23 6.17
CA PRO A 97 -27.73 35.90 6.36
C PRO A 97 -27.31 34.91 5.25
N ASP A 98 -27.01 35.42 4.05
CA ASP A 98 -26.56 34.64 2.90
C ASP A 98 -25.09 34.20 3.05
N MET A 99 -24.22 35.10 3.51
CA MET A 99 -22.81 34.76 3.84
C MET A 99 -22.71 33.82 5.04
N ASP A 100 -23.53 34.01 6.09
CA ASP A 100 -23.58 33.10 7.24
C ASP A 100 -24.09 31.70 6.86
N SER A 101 -24.99 31.60 5.87
CA SER A 101 -25.44 30.32 5.32
C SER A 101 -24.31 29.62 4.55
N HIS A 102 -23.61 30.37 3.70
CA HIS A 102 -22.49 29.85 2.91
C HIS A 102 -21.31 29.40 3.78
N ILE A 103 -21.00 30.14 4.86
CA ILE A 103 -19.97 29.75 5.82
C ILE A 103 -20.33 28.43 6.49
N LYS A 104 -21.60 28.24 6.91
CA LYS A 104 -22.05 26.97 7.51
C LYS A 104 -21.99 25.81 6.54
N GLU A 105 -22.36 26.02 5.28
CA GLU A 105 -22.23 24.98 4.25
C GLU A 105 -20.76 24.57 4.06
N LEU A 106 -19.85 25.55 3.99
CA LEU A 106 -18.41 25.29 3.92
C LEU A 106 -17.89 24.55 5.15
N GLU A 107 -18.32 24.91 6.37
CA GLU A 107 -17.98 24.17 7.60
C GLU A 107 -18.39 22.70 7.52
N CYS A 108 -19.63 22.43 7.13
CA CYS A 108 -20.13 21.06 6.99
C CYS A 108 -19.37 20.26 5.93
N THR A 109 -19.01 20.87 4.79
CA THR A 109 -18.24 20.16 3.75
C THR A 109 -16.81 19.85 4.19
N VAL A 110 -16.15 20.76 4.92
CA VAL A 110 -14.80 20.55 5.47
C VAL A 110 -14.82 19.44 6.53
N GLU A 111 -15.84 19.41 7.40
CA GLU A 111 -15.99 18.33 8.39
C GLU A 111 -16.19 16.97 7.73
N SER A 112 -17.10 16.86 6.76
CA SER A 112 -17.32 15.61 6.02
C SER A 112 -16.05 15.12 5.31
N LEU A 113 -15.31 16.02 4.66
CA LEU A 113 -14.07 15.66 3.96
C LEU A 113 -12.95 15.25 4.94
N ARG A 114 -12.90 15.84 6.15
CA ARG A 114 -11.95 15.43 7.19
C ARG A 114 -12.25 14.03 7.69
N GLU A 115 -13.52 13.68 7.87
CA GLU A 115 -13.95 12.33 8.25
C GLU A 115 -13.59 11.31 7.16
N ASP A 116 -13.87 11.63 5.89
CA ASP A 116 -13.51 10.79 4.75
C ASP A 116 -11.99 10.58 4.64
N HIS A 117 -11.20 11.64 4.82
CA HIS A 117 -9.75 11.55 4.82
C HIS A 117 -9.23 10.67 5.97
N ALA A 118 -9.78 10.82 7.18
CA ALA A 118 -9.42 9.98 8.32
C ALA A 118 -9.71 8.49 8.07
N MET A 119 -10.86 8.17 7.46
CA MET A 119 -11.18 6.80 7.05
C MET A 119 -10.19 6.27 5.99
N MET A 120 -9.83 7.10 5.01
CA MET A 120 -8.89 6.72 3.96
C MET A 120 -7.49 6.41 4.54
N VAL A 121 -7.02 7.23 5.49
CA VAL A 121 -5.75 7.00 6.21
C VAL A 121 -5.79 5.69 7.01
N GLN A 122 -6.89 5.40 7.70
CA GLN A 122 -7.05 4.12 8.41
C GLN A 122 -7.01 2.91 7.47
N GLN A 123 -7.65 3.01 6.30
CA GLN A 123 -7.61 1.94 5.29
C GLN A 123 -6.19 1.74 4.73
N LEU A 124 -5.44 2.83 4.51
CA LEU A 124 -4.05 2.78 4.06
C LEU A 124 -3.16 2.08 5.10
N MET A 125 -3.32 2.40 6.39
CA MET A 125 -2.61 1.71 7.46
C MET A 125 -2.92 0.21 7.48
N ALA A 126 -4.20 -0.16 7.41
CA ALA A 126 -4.60 -1.57 7.40
C ALA A 126 -4.01 -2.35 6.21
N LYS A 127 -4.00 -1.75 5.02
CA LYS A 127 -3.36 -2.34 3.83
C LYS A 127 -1.84 -2.45 3.97
N THR A 128 -1.21 -1.49 4.64
CA THR A 128 0.23 -1.51 4.90
C THR A 128 0.60 -2.65 5.85
N ASP A 129 -0.19 -2.85 6.90
CA ASP A 129 -0.03 -3.96 7.83
C ASP A 129 -0.23 -5.32 7.12
N GLU A 130 -1.27 -5.45 6.29
CA GLU A 130 -1.51 -6.65 5.50
C GLU A 130 -0.36 -6.95 4.53
N LYS A 131 0.15 -5.92 3.84
CA LYS A 131 1.34 -6.05 2.99
C LYS A 131 2.55 -6.57 3.77
N SER A 132 2.82 -5.99 4.94
CA SER A 132 3.97 -6.40 5.77
C SER A 132 3.86 -7.87 6.22
N ARG A 133 2.64 -8.33 6.51
CA ARG A 133 2.36 -9.73 6.86
C ARG A 133 2.61 -10.66 5.68
N VAL A 134 2.10 -10.32 4.50
CA VAL A 134 2.31 -11.12 3.28
C VAL A 134 3.80 -11.18 2.91
N GLU A 135 4.55 -10.08 3.06
CA GLU A 135 6.01 -10.06 2.84
C GLU A 135 6.77 -10.95 3.84
N ALA A 136 6.29 -11.07 5.08
CA ALA A 136 6.87 -11.99 6.06
C ALA A 136 6.58 -13.46 5.70
N GLU A 137 5.35 -13.78 5.29
CA GLU A 137 4.96 -15.11 4.81
C GLU A 137 5.80 -15.53 3.59
N LEU A 138 5.99 -14.62 2.62
CA LEU A 138 6.79 -14.88 1.42
C LEU A 138 8.27 -15.16 1.74
N ARG A 139 8.86 -14.40 2.68
CA ARG A 139 10.23 -14.66 3.15
C ARG A 139 10.35 -16.02 3.84
N SER A 140 9.35 -16.41 4.64
CA SER A 140 9.32 -17.74 5.27
C SER A 140 9.24 -18.86 4.23
N LEU A 141 8.36 -18.71 3.24
CA LEU A 141 8.21 -19.68 2.16
C LEU A 141 9.49 -19.83 1.34
N GLN A 142 10.17 -18.72 1.06
CA GLN A 142 11.45 -18.70 0.35
C GLN A 142 12.55 -19.42 1.15
N SER A 143 12.59 -19.27 2.47
CA SER A 143 13.50 -20.04 3.33
C SER A 143 13.22 -21.55 3.25
N GLN A 144 11.95 -21.94 3.35
CA GLN A 144 11.55 -23.35 3.25
C GLN A 144 11.91 -23.94 1.89
N TYR A 145 11.73 -23.18 0.80
CA TYR A 145 12.13 -23.61 -0.54
C TYR A 145 13.65 -23.82 -0.61
N ASN A 146 14.45 -22.90 -0.09
CA ASN A 146 15.92 -23.02 -0.08
C ASN A 146 16.39 -24.23 0.75
N GLU A 147 15.74 -24.51 1.89
CA GLU A 147 16.01 -25.70 2.70
C GLU A 147 15.68 -27.00 1.94
N LEU A 148 14.55 -27.01 1.22
CA LEU A 148 14.15 -28.13 0.39
C LEU A 148 15.13 -28.35 -0.77
N GLU A 149 15.58 -27.28 -1.41
CA GLU A 149 16.59 -27.32 -2.46
C GLU A 149 17.93 -27.86 -1.94
N GLN A 150 18.38 -27.41 -0.76
CA GLN A 150 19.57 -27.95 -0.11
C GLN A 150 19.42 -29.44 0.24
N MET A 151 18.25 -29.89 0.68
CA MET A 151 17.99 -31.32 0.92
C MET A 151 18.02 -32.13 -0.38
N MET A 152 17.50 -31.61 -1.49
CA MET A 152 17.57 -32.29 -2.80
C MET A 152 19.00 -32.34 -3.34
N CYS A 153 19.77 -31.26 -3.23
CA CYS A 153 21.18 -31.20 -3.64
C CYS A 153 22.08 -32.06 -2.73
N GLY A 154 21.83 -32.06 -1.42
CA GLY A 154 22.54 -32.89 -0.44
C GLY A 154 22.19 -34.38 -0.53
N ARG A 155 21.03 -34.74 -1.09
CA ARG A 155 20.71 -36.14 -1.44
C ARG A 155 21.35 -36.58 -2.76
N GLN A 156 21.57 -35.68 -3.72
CA GLN A 156 22.29 -36.01 -4.96
C GLN A 156 23.75 -36.42 -4.73
N SER A 157 24.38 -36.00 -3.63
CA SER A 157 25.74 -36.43 -3.25
C SER A 157 25.80 -37.79 -2.56
N PHE A 158 24.68 -38.33 -2.07
CA PHE A 158 24.61 -39.69 -1.50
C PHE A 158 24.25 -40.75 -2.55
N ASP A 159 23.55 -40.38 -3.62
CA ASP A 159 23.16 -41.30 -4.70
C ASP A 159 24.30 -41.60 -5.71
N LYS A 160 25.35 -40.77 -5.74
CA LYS A 160 26.52 -40.98 -6.60
C LYS A 160 27.71 -41.55 -5.82
N GLY A 161 27.58 -42.80 -5.39
CA GLY A 161 28.74 -43.70 -5.20
C GLY A 161 29.47 -43.59 -3.86
N GLY A 162 29.75 -44.75 -3.28
CA GLY A 162 30.47 -44.89 -2.03
C GLY A 162 31.88 -44.30 -2.02
N ARG A 163 32.33 -43.99 -0.80
CA ARG A 163 33.72 -43.75 -0.34
C ARG A 163 34.58 -42.83 -1.22
N VAL A 164 34.86 -41.64 -0.66
CA VAL A 164 36.13 -40.87 -0.58
C VAL A 164 35.68 -39.40 -0.51
N GLY A 165 35.78 -38.70 0.62
CA GLY A 165 37.02 -38.05 1.06
C GLY A 165 37.01 -36.56 0.66
N ALA A 166 36.91 -35.68 1.67
CA ALA A 166 37.34 -34.27 1.71
C ALA A 166 37.07 -33.30 0.52
N THR A 167 36.49 -32.15 0.89
CA THR A 167 36.65 -30.81 0.29
C THR A 167 36.12 -30.53 -1.14
N GLY A 168 35.14 -29.63 -1.24
CA GLY A 168 34.77 -28.90 -2.46
C GLY A 168 33.68 -27.88 -2.11
N SER A 169 34.07 -26.70 -1.60
CA SER A 169 34.04 -25.42 -2.31
C SER A 169 32.73 -25.17 -3.05
N CYS A 170 31.88 -24.35 -2.42
CA CYS A 170 30.68 -23.77 -3.01
C CYS A 170 31.03 -22.35 -3.50
N ASP A 171 32.02 -22.22 -4.39
CA ASP A 171 32.35 -20.92 -4.98
C ASP A 171 31.76 -20.80 -6.39
N GLY A 172 30.80 -19.86 -6.52
CA GLY A 172 30.33 -19.29 -7.79
C GLY A 172 29.18 -20.05 -8.47
N VAL A 173 28.20 -19.43 -9.14
CA VAL A 173 28.08 -18.06 -9.66
C VAL A 173 26.60 -17.80 -9.99
N SER A 174 26.09 -16.61 -9.67
CA SER A 174 25.22 -15.74 -10.52
C SER A 174 24.45 -14.79 -9.60
N SER A 175 25.05 -13.68 -9.16
CA SER A 175 24.94 -12.38 -9.85
C SER A 175 24.39 -12.44 -11.27
N LEU A 176 23.14 -12.03 -11.44
CA LEU A 176 22.70 -11.11 -12.49
C LEU A 176 21.22 -10.72 -12.26
N LEU A 177 21.03 -9.44 -11.94
CA LEU A 177 19.80 -8.63 -11.97
C LEU A 177 18.76 -8.88 -10.88
#